data_AF-A0A1E3WF32-F1
#
_entry.id   AF-A0A1E3WF32-F1
#
_cell.length_a   1.000
_cell.length_b   1.000
_cell.length_c   1.000
_cell.angle_alpha   90.00
_cell.angle_beta   90.00
_cell.angle_gamma   90.00
#
_symmetry.space_group_name_H-M   'P 1'
#
loop_
_entity.id
_entity.type
_entity.pdbx_description
1 polymer ?
#
loop_
_entity_poly.entity_id
_entity_poly.type
_entity_poly.pdbx_seq_one_letter_code
_entity_poly.pdbx_strand_id
1 'polypeptide(L)'
;MNLAIRGLAGNLGERPADTFFADQHKDLKADFIMANPPFNLKDWRSDAELTDDPRFTGYRTPPTGNANYGWILHMLSKLSETGTAGFVLANGSMSSNTSGEGEIRQQLIENDRVECMIALPGQLFYTTQIPVCVWFITKDKTENKVKGYRNREKETLFIDARALGTMISRTNKELTKDDIALIADTYHAWRSDETELKARVERGECKVEHYQDQAGFSKSANIEDIKAHDYVLTPGRYVGAADVEDDGIPFETKMRELSQTLYKQMNQSKELDKTIRHNLEALGYGE
;
A
#
# COMPACT_ATOMS: atom_id res chain seq x y z
N MET A 1 -28.26 -5.54 7.44
CA MET A 1 -28.66 -4.66 8.56
C MET A 1 -27.98 -3.29 8.52
N ASN A 2 -26.64 -3.21 8.44
CA ASN A 2 -25.88 -1.96 8.46
C ASN A 2 -26.33 -0.90 7.42
N LEU A 3 -26.60 -1.33 6.18
CA LEU A 3 -27.09 -0.45 5.11
C LEU A 3 -28.53 -0.01 5.35
N ALA A 4 -29.41 -0.94 5.74
CA ALA A 4 -30.81 -0.67 6.02
C ALA A 4 -30.99 0.38 7.13
N ILE A 5 -30.19 0.32 8.20
CA ILE A 5 -30.20 1.32 9.29
C ILE A 5 -29.83 2.72 8.78
N ARG A 6 -28.99 2.81 7.74
CA ARG A 6 -28.59 4.08 7.12
C ARG A 6 -29.50 4.49 5.95
N GLY A 7 -30.61 3.77 5.72
CA GLY A 7 -31.52 4.05 4.60
C GLY A 7 -30.92 3.79 3.23
N LEU A 8 -29.83 3.02 3.14
CA LEU A 8 -29.16 2.70 1.89
C LEU A 8 -29.69 1.38 1.33
N ALA A 9 -30.16 1.41 0.08
CA ALA A 9 -30.43 0.22 -0.71
C ALA A 9 -29.16 -0.17 -1.49
N GLY A 10 -28.91 -1.47 -1.62
CA GLY A 10 -27.79 -1.98 -2.40
C GLY A 10 -28.04 -3.42 -2.83
N ASN A 11 -27.50 -3.80 -3.99
CA ASN A 11 -27.53 -5.19 -4.44
C ASN A 11 -26.44 -5.99 -3.70
N LEU A 12 -26.83 -6.73 -2.65
CA LEU A 12 -25.93 -7.56 -1.85
C LEU A 12 -25.80 -9.00 -2.36
N GLY A 13 -26.43 -9.31 -3.49
CA GLY A 13 -26.69 -10.68 -3.93
C GLY A 13 -27.87 -11.31 -3.20
N GLU A 14 -28.18 -12.55 -3.56
CA GLU A 14 -29.30 -13.33 -3.02
C GLU A 14 -29.00 -13.93 -1.64
N ARG A 15 -27.72 -14.18 -1.34
CA ARG A 15 -27.26 -14.84 -0.10
C ARG A 15 -25.81 -14.48 0.25
N PRO A 16 -25.32 -14.77 1.46
CA PRO A 16 -23.88 -14.82 1.71
C PRO A 16 -23.20 -15.83 0.77
N ALA A 17 -22.13 -15.42 0.12
CA ALA A 17 -21.43 -16.22 -0.89
C ALA A 17 -19.95 -15.87 -0.92
N ASP A 18 -19.15 -16.83 -1.37
CA ASP A 18 -17.72 -16.64 -1.62
C ASP A 18 -17.50 -15.88 -2.93
N THR A 19 -16.68 -14.83 -2.90
CA THR A 19 -16.39 -13.98 -4.07
C THR A 19 -15.76 -14.75 -5.22
N PHE A 20 -14.94 -15.76 -4.94
CA PHE A 20 -14.28 -16.55 -5.96
C PHE A 20 -15.18 -17.66 -6.51
N PHE A 21 -15.82 -18.44 -5.65
CA PHE A 21 -16.56 -19.63 -6.07
C PHE A 21 -18.05 -19.40 -6.36
N ALA A 22 -18.63 -18.32 -5.84
CA ALA A 22 -20.05 -18.02 -5.97
C ALA A 22 -20.28 -16.53 -6.21
N ASP A 23 -19.61 -15.97 -7.22
CA ASP A 23 -19.81 -14.59 -7.68
C ASP A 23 -21.28 -14.36 -8.08
N GLN A 24 -21.96 -13.51 -7.31
CA GLN A 24 -23.38 -13.16 -7.48
C GLN A 24 -23.61 -11.99 -8.46
N HIS A 25 -22.53 -11.42 -9.01
CA HIS A 25 -22.57 -10.25 -9.88
C HIS A 25 -21.67 -10.45 -11.11
N LYS A 26 -21.77 -11.60 -11.76
CA LYS A 26 -20.86 -12.07 -12.82
C LYS A 26 -20.58 -11.03 -13.92
N ASP A 27 -21.64 -10.37 -14.40
CA ASP A 27 -21.56 -9.41 -15.51
C ASP A 27 -21.32 -7.96 -15.08
N LEU A 28 -21.24 -7.68 -13.77
CA LEU A 28 -21.04 -6.33 -13.26
C LEU A 28 -19.70 -5.76 -13.73
N LYS A 29 -19.75 -4.57 -14.33
CA LYS A 29 -18.61 -3.68 -14.55
C LYS A 29 -18.81 -2.40 -13.77
N ALA A 30 -17.92 -2.14 -12.81
CA ALA A 30 -18.02 -1.03 -11.89
C ALA A 30 -17.07 0.10 -12.28
N ASP A 31 -17.56 1.35 -12.21
CA ASP A 31 -16.72 2.54 -12.38
C ASP A 31 -15.85 2.81 -11.14
N PHE A 32 -16.32 2.38 -9.98
CA PHE A 32 -15.61 2.52 -8.72
C PHE A 32 -15.69 1.23 -7.92
N ILE A 33 -14.55 0.77 -7.43
CA ILE A 33 -14.46 -0.34 -6.47
C ILE A 33 -13.71 0.16 -5.25
N MET A 34 -14.29 -0.04 -4.06
CA MET A 34 -13.62 0.18 -2.79
C MET A 34 -13.70 -1.09 -1.95
N ALA A 35 -12.56 -1.60 -1.50
CA ALA A 35 -12.53 -2.85 -0.75
C ALA A 35 -11.45 -2.88 0.33
N ASN A 36 -11.73 -3.63 1.39
CA ASN A 36 -10.76 -4.04 2.40
C ASN A 36 -10.85 -5.56 2.55
N PRO A 37 -10.32 -6.33 1.57
CA PRO A 37 -10.39 -7.78 1.59
C PRO A 37 -9.54 -8.39 2.72
N PRO A 38 -9.80 -9.64 3.15
CA PRO A 38 -8.96 -10.32 4.13
C PRO A 38 -7.50 -10.39 3.68
N PHE A 39 -6.57 -9.97 4.54
CA PHE A 39 -5.15 -9.92 4.24
C PHE A 39 -4.52 -11.31 4.35
N ASN A 40 -3.68 -11.69 3.38
CA ASN A 40 -2.89 -12.92 3.40
C ASN A 40 -3.73 -14.19 3.65
N LEU A 41 -4.95 -14.23 3.10
CA LEU A 41 -5.83 -15.38 3.20
C LEU A 41 -5.17 -16.58 2.52
N LYS A 42 -4.87 -17.61 3.32
CA LYS A 42 -4.32 -18.89 2.87
C LYS A 42 -5.44 -19.85 2.52
N ASP A 43 -5.13 -20.88 1.73
CA ASP A 43 -6.03 -21.99 1.41
C ASP A 43 -7.39 -21.53 0.87
N TRP A 44 -7.40 -20.37 0.21
CA TRP A 44 -8.59 -19.76 -0.38
C TRP A 44 -9.03 -20.45 -1.68
N ARG A 45 -8.17 -21.32 -2.23
CA ARG A 45 -8.44 -22.26 -3.31
C ARG A 45 -7.42 -23.41 -3.22
N SER A 46 -7.76 -24.55 -3.78
CA SER A 46 -6.85 -25.69 -4.02
C SER A 46 -6.09 -25.52 -5.34
N ASP A 47 -4.99 -26.26 -5.54
CA ASP A 47 -4.17 -26.13 -6.76
C ASP A 47 -4.94 -26.41 -8.06
N ALA A 48 -5.92 -27.31 -8.01
CA ALA A 48 -6.77 -27.67 -9.15
C ALA A 48 -7.98 -26.73 -9.37
N GLU A 49 -8.22 -25.78 -8.47
CA GLU A 49 -9.35 -24.85 -8.54
C GLU A 49 -8.94 -23.52 -9.17
N LEU A 50 -9.84 -22.94 -9.98
CA LEU A 50 -9.67 -21.61 -10.60
C LEU A 50 -8.45 -21.48 -11.53
N THR A 51 -7.94 -22.59 -12.08
CA THR A 51 -6.78 -22.61 -12.97
C THR A 51 -7.02 -21.85 -14.27
N ASP A 52 -8.22 -21.94 -14.82
CA ASP A 52 -8.65 -21.32 -16.08
C ASP A 52 -9.73 -20.24 -15.85
N ASP A 53 -9.72 -19.60 -14.68
CA ASP A 53 -10.71 -18.60 -14.34
C ASP A 53 -10.57 -17.33 -15.23
N PRO A 54 -11.64 -16.87 -15.91
CA PRO A 54 -11.57 -15.71 -16.80
C PRO A 54 -11.06 -14.43 -16.14
N ARG A 55 -11.21 -14.30 -14.82
CA ARG A 55 -10.73 -13.13 -14.05
C ARG A 55 -9.21 -13.03 -14.04
N PHE A 56 -8.50 -14.13 -14.29
CA PHE A 56 -7.04 -14.19 -14.30
C PHE A 56 -6.45 -14.18 -15.72
N THR A 57 -7.29 -14.01 -16.76
CA THR A 57 -6.85 -14.01 -18.17
C THR A 57 -5.73 -12.99 -18.40
N GLY A 58 -4.63 -13.45 -19.01
CA GLY A 58 -3.43 -12.63 -19.26
C GLY A 58 -2.47 -12.54 -18.07
N TYR A 59 -2.79 -13.22 -16.97
CA TYR A 59 -1.94 -13.31 -15.78
C TYR A 59 -1.71 -14.76 -15.37
N ARG A 60 -0.63 -14.99 -14.61
CA ARG A 60 -0.46 -16.25 -13.88
C ARG A 60 -1.58 -16.43 -12.85
N THR A 61 -2.10 -17.64 -12.72
CA THR A 61 -3.07 -17.99 -11.66
C THR A 61 -2.48 -17.67 -10.27
N PRO A 62 -3.14 -16.84 -9.45
CA PRO A 62 -2.62 -16.45 -8.13
C PRO A 62 -2.39 -17.66 -7.20
N PRO A 63 -1.35 -17.63 -6.35
CA PRO A 63 -0.97 -18.77 -5.52
C PRO A 63 -2.02 -19.09 -4.44
N THR A 64 -2.12 -20.37 -4.07
CA THR A 64 -3.04 -20.86 -3.03
C THR A 64 -2.70 -20.35 -1.63
N GLY A 65 -1.41 -20.14 -1.36
CA GLY A 65 -0.91 -19.67 -0.06
C GLY A 65 -1.17 -18.19 0.25
N ASN A 66 -1.67 -17.39 -0.71
CA ASN A 66 -2.02 -15.99 -0.47
C ASN A 66 -3.03 -15.44 -1.51
N ALA A 67 -4.21 -15.03 -1.05
CA ALA A 67 -5.26 -14.50 -1.91
C ALA A 67 -5.04 -13.06 -2.41
N ASN A 68 -4.01 -12.32 -1.94
CA ASN A 68 -3.82 -10.90 -2.25
C ASN A 68 -3.90 -10.59 -3.77
N TYR A 69 -3.16 -11.34 -4.60
CA TYR A 69 -3.22 -11.16 -6.06
C TYR A 69 -4.51 -11.72 -6.69
N GLY A 70 -5.17 -12.68 -6.04
CA GLY A 70 -6.54 -13.09 -6.39
C GLY A 70 -7.53 -11.93 -6.27
N TRP A 71 -7.45 -11.17 -5.17
CA TRP A 71 -8.28 -9.98 -4.97
C TRP A 71 -8.00 -8.90 -6.00
N ILE A 72 -6.72 -8.61 -6.27
CA ILE A 72 -6.31 -7.59 -7.26
C ILE A 72 -6.88 -7.93 -8.64
N LEU A 73 -6.66 -9.16 -9.12
CA LEU A 73 -7.14 -9.57 -10.44
C LEU A 73 -8.67 -9.65 -10.51
N HIS A 74 -9.33 -10.09 -9.43
CA HIS A 74 -10.79 -10.04 -9.35
C HIS A 74 -11.30 -8.61 -9.53
N MET A 75 -10.78 -7.65 -8.78
CA MET A 75 -11.20 -6.24 -8.87
C MET A 75 -10.89 -5.67 -10.26
N LEU A 76 -9.71 -5.94 -10.81
CA LEU A 76 -9.34 -5.52 -12.17
C LEU A 76 -10.34 -6.06 -13.22
N SER A 77 -10.73 -7.33 -13.11
CA SER A 77 -11.68 -7.97 -14.02
C SER A 77 -13.08 -7.34 -13.97
N LYS A 78 -13.46 -6.76 -12.83
CA LYS A 78 -14.76 -6.12 -12.57
C LYS A 78 -14.78 -4.62 -12.86
N LEU A 79 -13.65 -3.99 -13.16
CA LEU A 79 -13.63 -2.59 -13.55
C LEU A 79 -14.26 -2.38 -14.94
N SER A 80 -15.04 -1.31 -15.08
CA SER A 80 -15.37 -0.74 -16.38
C SER A 80 -14.10 -0.21 -17.05
N GLU A 81 -14.15 0.05 -18.35
CA GLU A 81 -12.96 0.49 -19.12
C GLU A 81 -12.36 1.81 -18.62
N THR A 82 -13.15 2.67 -17.97
CA THR A 82 -12.67 3.92 -17.35
C THR A 82 -12.73 3.91 -15.82
N GLY A 83 -12.93 2.72 -15.24
CA GLY A 83 -13.14 2.54 -13.81
C GLY A 83 -11.85 2.59 -13.00
N THR A 84 -11.96 2.92 -11.72
CA THR A 84 -10.85 2.95 -10.76
C THR A 84 -11.20 2.13 -9.53
N ALA A 85 -10.28 1.28 -9.07
CA ALA A 85 -10.41 0.58 -7.79
C ALA A 85 -9.40 1.12 -6.79
N GLY A 86 -9.84 1.35 -5.56
CA GLY A 86 -9.00 1.69 -4.40
C GLY A 86 -9.21 0.66 -3.29
N PHE A 87 -8.16 -0.04 -2.87
CA PHE A 87 -8.32 -1.11 -1.89
C PHE A 87 -7.11 -1.30 -0.99
N VAL A 88 -7.37 -1.82 0.21
CA VAL A 88 -6.35 -2.02 1.24
C VAL A 88 -5.77 -3.43 1.17
N LEU A 89 -4.45 -3.58 1.25
CA LEU A 89 -3.76 -4.86 1.40
C LEU A 89 -2.61 -4.72 2.39
N ALA A 90 -2.11 -5.84 2.91
CA ALA A 90 -0.86 -5.84 3.68
C ALA A 90 0.33 -5.38 2.80
N ASN A 91 1.32 -4.71 3.40
CA ASN A 91 2.49 -4.17 2.69
C ASN A 91 3.28 -5.21 1.87
N GLY A 92 3.25 -6.48 2.28
CA GLY A 92 3.89 -7.57 1.54
C GLY A 92 3.40 -7.68 0.09
N SER A 93 2.17 -7.26 -0.21
CA SER A 93 1.62 -7.27 -1.57
C SER A 93 2.44 -6.43 -2.55
N MET A 94 3.12 -5.38 -2.09
CA MET A 94 3.91 -4.47 -2.93
C MET A 94 5.26 -5.04 -3.39
N SER A 95 5.75 -6.12 -2.77
CA SER A 95 7.14 -6.57 -2.95
C SER A 95 7.35 -8.08 -2.96
N SER A 96 6.38 -8.88 -2.53
CA SER A 96 6.52 -10.33 -2.45
C SER A 96 6.84 -10.95 -3.82
N ASN A 97 7.86 -11.80 -3.85
CA ASN A 97 8.20 -12.65 -4.99
C ASN A 97 7.86 -14.12 -4.71
N THR A 98 7.15 -14.39 -3.61
CA THR A 98 6.78 -15.74 -3.21
C THR A 98 5.81 -16.34 -4.21
N SER A 99 6.04 -17.59 -4.62
CA SER A 99 5.10 -18.39 -5.42
C SER A 99 4.55 -17.70 -6.69
N GLY A 100 5.35 -16.84 -7.33
CA GLY A 100 4.98 -16.16 -8.59
C GLY A 100 4.22 -14.85 -8.45
N GLU A 101 4.01 -14.32 -7.23
CA GLU A 101 3.37 -13.01 -7.02
C GLU A 101 4.10 -11.87 -7.74
N GLY A 102 5.43 -11.96 -7.84
CA GLY A 102 6.26 -11.00 -8.57
C GLY A 102 5.95 -10.94 -10.07
N GLU A 103 5.66 -12.09 -10.69
CA GLU A 103 5.31 -12.17 -12.13
C GLU A 103 3.98 -11.49 -12.42
N ILE A 104 2.98 -11.72 -11.56
CA ILE A 104 1.66 -11.06 -11.69
C ILE A 104 1.81 -9.55 -11.52
N ARG A 105 2.60 -9.11 -10.53
CA ARG A 105 2.88 -7.68 -10.31
C ARG A 105 3.58 -7.04 -11.50
N GLN A 106 4.61 -7.69 -12.02
CA GLN A 106 5.32 -7.25 -13.21
C GLN A 106 4.35 -7.05 -14.38
N GLN A 107 3.50 -8.03 -14.65
CA GLN A 107 2.50 -7.93 -15.73
C GLN A 107 1.48 -6.81 -15.49
N LEU A 108 1.04 -6.58 -14.23
CA LEU A 108 0.14 -5.47 -13.90
C LEU A 108 0.78 -4.10 -14.21
N ILE A 109 2.08 -3.96 -13.94
CA ILE A 109 2.84 -2.74 -14.21
C ILE A 109 3.08 -2.56 -15.70
N GLU A 110 3.49 -3.62 -16.40
CA GLU A 110 3.75 -3.59 -17.85
C GLU A 110 2.46 -3.33 -18.65
N ASN A 111 1.32 -3.80 -18.14
CA ASN A 111 -0.01 -3.48 -18.68
C ASN A 111 -0.55 -2.12 -18.22
N ASP A 112 0.26 -1.32 -17.51
CA ASP A 112 -0.06 0.02 -17.02
C ASP A 112 -1.33 0.10 -16.15
N ARG A 113 -1.56 -0.91 -15.31
CA ARG A 113 -2.79 -1.03 -14.49
C ARG A 113 -2.67 -0.40 -13.11
N VAL A 114 -1.46 -0.22 -12.59
CA VAL A 114 -1.22 0.33 -11.24
C VAL A 114 -1.17 1.85 -11.32
N GLU A 115 -2.13 2.53 -10.70
CA GLU A 115 -2.30 3.98 -10.76
C GLU A 115 -1.50 4.70 -9.67
N CYS A 116 -1.67 4.27 -8.42
CA CYS A 116 -1.06 4.89 -7.26
C CYS A 116 -0.87 3.88 -6.14
N MET A 117 0.25 4.01 -5.44
CA MET A 117 0.66 3.16 -4.34
C MET A 117 0.88 4.00 -3.09
N ILE A 118 0.14 3.71 -2.03
CA ILE A 118 0.21 4.46 -0.77
C ILE A 118 0.63 3.52 0.35
N ALA A 119 1.77 3.77 0.98
CA ALA A 119 2.17 3.06 2.19
C ALA A 119 1.63 3.80 3.41
N LEU A 120 0.78 3.14 4.21
CA LEU A 120 0.17 3.74 5.38
C LEU A 120 0.98 3.45 6.66
N PRO A 121 0.78 4.25 7.73
CA PRO A 121 1.33 3.97 9.04
C PRO A 121 0.92 2.58 9.56
N GLY A 122 1.77 2.02 10.42
CA GLY A 122 1.37 0.88 11.26
C GLY A 122 0.29 1.27 12.27
N GLN A 123 -0.27 0.28 12.96
CA GLN A 123 -1.17 0.49 14.11
C GLN A 123 -2.53 1.15 13.80
N LEU A 124 -2.92 1.27 12.53
CA LEU A 124 -4.23 1.80 12.14
C LEU A 124 -5.39 0.84 12.39
N PHE A 125 -5.12 -0.47 12.49
CA PHE A 125 -6.15 -1.48 12.72
C PHE A 125 -6.23 -1.86 14.20
N TYR A 126 -7.45 -2.05 14.69
CA TYR A 126 -7.68 -2.51 16.07
C TYR A 126 -7.21 -3.95 16.31
N THR A 127 -7.20 -4.78 15.26
CA THR A 127 -6.92 -6.22 15.36
C THR A 127 -5.49 -6.60 14.97
N THR A 128 -4.73 -5.69 14.35
CA THR A 128 -3.36 -5.95 13.94
C THR A 128 -2.54 -4.67 13.91
N GLN A 129 -1.26 -4.79 14.26
CA GLN A 129 -0.29 -3.69 14.20
C GLN A 129 0.43 -3.62 12.85
N ILE A 130 0.19 -4.60 11.97
CA ILE A 130 0.83 -4.70 10.65
C ILE A 130 0.47 -3.47 9.81
N PRO A 131 1.47 -2.77 9.24
CA PRO A 131 1.21 -1.67 8.32
C PRO A 131 0.62 -2.21 7.01
N VAL A 132 -0.27 -1.41 6.43
CA VAL A 132 -0.98 -1.71 5.20
C VAL A 132 -0.64 -0.70 4.12
N CYS A 133 -1.02 -1.03 2.90
CA CYS A 133 -0.94 -0.16 1.75
C CYS A 133 -2.31 0.00 1.12
N VAL A 134 -2.51 1.12 0.43
CA VAL A 134 -3.64 1.32 -0.49
C VAL A 134 -3.11 1.19 -1.90
N TRP A 135 -3.74 0.31 -2.65
CA TRP A 135 -3.56 0.19 -4.09
C TRP A 135 -4.65 0.97 -4.79
N PHE A 136 -4.26 1.78 -5.75
CA PHE A 136 -5.14 2.24 -6.81
C PHE A 136 -4.78 1.54 -8.11
N ILE A 137 -5.78 0.98 -8.78
CA ILE A 137 -5.65 0.44 -10.13
C ILE A 137 -6.72 1.03 -11.05
N THR A 138 -6.40 1.13 -12.33
CA THR A 138 -7.31 1.61 -13.37
C THR A 138 -7.07 0.85 -14.67
N LYS A 139 -8.08 0.87 -15.55
CA LYS A 139 -7.92 0.42 -16.94
C LYS A 139 -7.56 1.55 -17.90
N ASP A 140 -7.76 2.80 -17.48
CA ASP A 140 -7.60 3.99 -18.31
C ASP A 140 -6.77 5.06 -17.58
N LYS A 141 -5.61 5.37 -18.17
CA LYS A 141 -4.69 6.45 -17.75
C LYS A 141 -4.56 7.55 -18.81
N THR A 142 -5.35 7.48 -19.86
CA THR A 142 -5.36 8.51 -20.89
C THR A 142 -5.95 9.82 -20.34
N GLU A 143 -5.73 10.89 -21.09
CA GLU A 143 -6.39 12.16 -20.81
C GLU A 143 -7.91 12.01 -20.91
N ASN A 144 -8.62 12.53 -19.91
CA ASN A 144 -10.08 12.52 -19.89
C ASN A 144 -10.62 13.89 -19.52
N LYS A 145 -11.00 14.68 -20.55
CA LYS A 145 -11.53 16.04 -20.37
C LYS A 145 -12.85 16.09 -19.63
N VAL A 146 -13.66 15.03 -19.66
CA VAL A 146 -14.94 14.98 -18.94
C VAL A 146 -14.71 14.82 -17.43
N LYS A 147 -13.71 14.02 -17.05
CA LYS A 147 -13.33 13.81 -15.65
C LYS A 147 -12.27 14.80 -15.16
N GLY A 148 -11.71 15.62 -16.06
CA GLY A 148 -10.63 16.56 -15.75
C GLY A 148 -9.30 15.88 -15.41
N TYR A 149 -9.01 14.73 -16.03
CA TYR A 149 -7.78 13.98 -15.79
C TYR A 149 -6.74 14.25 -16.87
N ARG A 150 -5.49 14.44 -16.47
CA ARG A 150 -4.36 14.49 -17.40
C ARG A 150 -4.00 13.09 -17.92
N ASN A 151 -3.24 13.06 -19.01
CA ASN A 151 -2.55 11.84 -19.43
C ASN A 151 -1.49 11.48 -18.38
N ARG A 152 -1.53 10.23 -17.90
CA ARG A 152 -0.62 9.63 -16.92
C ARG A 152 -0.24 8.20 -17.33
N GLU A 153 -0.33 7.89 -18.62
CA GLU A 153 0.11 6.62 -19.17
C GLU A 153 1.57 6.36 -18.80
N LYS A 154 1.86 5.13 -18.37
CA LYS A 154 3.18 4.67 -17.93
C LYS A 154 3.74 5.36 -16.68
N GLU A 155 2.92 6.14 -15.97
CA GLU A 155 3.26 6.75 -14.70
C GLU A 155 2.53 6.05 -13.55
N THR A 156 3.21 5.90 -12.41
CA THR A 156 2.62 5.47 -11.15
C THR A 156 3.00 6.45 -10.06
N LEU A 157 2.02 6.94 -9.31
CA LEU A 157 2.27 7.76 -8.14
C LEU A 157 2.62 6.90 -6.93
N PHE A 158 3.70 7.24 -6.23
CA PHE A 158 4.07 6.65 -4.96
C PHE A 158 3.88 7.69 -3.86
N ILE A 159 3.15 7.33 -2.80
CA ILE A 159 2.97 8.16 -1.60
C ILE A 159 3.42 7.35 -0.37
N ASP A 160 4.40 7.87 0.36
CA ASP A 160 4.88 7.31 1.61
C ASP A 160 4.27 8.07 2.79
N ALA A 161 3.09 7.61 3.22
CA ALA A 161 2.38 8.19 4.35
C ALA A 161 2.77 7.55 5.70
N ARG A 162 3.81 6.70 5.77
CA ARG A 162 4.13 5.92 6.98
C ARG A 162 4.43 6.76 8.21
N ALA A 163 4.93 7.98 8.01
CA ALA A 163 5.25 8.93 9.06
C ALA A 163 4.01 9.66 9.64
N LEU A 164 2.87 9.61 8.95
CA LEU A 164 1.66 10.32 9.35
C LEU A 164 0.91 9.62 10.50
N GLY A 165 -0.15 10.28 10.96
CA GLY A 165 -1.08 9.78 11.95
C GLY A 165 -0.68 10.05 13.39
N THR A 166 -1.69 10.14 14.25
CA THR A 166 -1.57 10.47 15.67
C THR A 166 -1.94 9.27 16.53
N MET A 167 -1.18 9.03 17.60
CA MET A 167 -1.52 7.98 18.56
C MET A 167 -2.78 8.38 19.36
N ILE A 168 -3.84 7.60 19.24
CA ILE A 168 -5.09 7.77 20.00
C ILE A 168 -5.16 6.82 21.21
N SER A 169 -4.29 5.81 21.24
CA SER A 169 -4.08 4.91 22.37
C SER A 169 -2.61 4.49 22.41
N ARG A 170 -2.21 3.67 23.39
CA ARG A 170 -0.85 3.08 23.44
C ARG A 170 -0.54 2.18 22.24
N THR A 171 -1.56 1.69 21.55
CA THR A 171 -1.45 0.65 20.51
C THR A 171 -2.08 1.03 19.18
N ASN A 172 -2.72 2.19 19.06
CA ASN A 172 -3.45 2.56 17.85
C ASN A 172 -3.17 3.99 17.42
N LYS A 173 -2.94 4.12 16.12
CA LYS A 173 -2.90 5.39 15.40
C LYS A 173 -4.23 5.65 14.71
N GLU A 174 -4.52 6.92 14.51
CA GLU A 174 -5.57 7.39 13.60
C GLU A 174 -4.96 8.42 12.63
N LEU A 175 -5.42 8.41 11.38
CA LEU A 175 -5.14 9.50 10.44
C LEU A 175 -6.13 10.62 10.70
N THR A 176 -5.61 11.81 10.99
CA THR A 176 -6.43 13.01 11.14
C THR A 176 -7.04 13.42 9.80
N LYS A 177 -8.01 14.33 9.83
CA LYS A 177 -8.58 14.89 8.59
C LYS A 177 -7.52 15.58 7.73
N ASP A 178 -6.54 16.23 8.34
CA ASP A 178 -5.45 16.88 7.61
C ASP A 178 -4.46 15.86 7.04
N ASP A 179 -4.18 14.75 7.74
CA ASP A 179 -3.38 13.65 7.17
C ASP A 179 -4.04 13.07 5.92
N ILE A 180 -5.35 12.82 5.99
CA ILE A 180 -6.13 12.29 4.86
C ILE A 180 -6.19 13.31 3.72
N ALA A 181 -6.43 14.59 4.04
CA ALA A 181 -6.44 15.66 3.04
C ALA A 181 -5.08 15.80 2.35
N LEU A 182 -3.96 15.75 3.08
CA LEU A 182 -2.63 15.80 2.49
C LEU A 182 -2.41 14.69 1.44
N ILE A 183 -2.78 13.45 1.78
CA ILE A 183 -2.68 12.31 0.86
C ILE A 183 -3.62 12.49 -0.35
N ALA A 184 -4.88 12.84 -0.10
CA ALA A 184 -5.90 12.98 -1.14
C ALA A 184 -5.60 14.14 -2.10
N ASP A 185 -5.21 15.29 -1.56
CA ASP A 185 -4.85 16.48 -2.33
C ASP A 185 -3.63 16.20 -3.22
N THR A 186 -2.63 15.49 -2.70
CA THR A 186 -1.45 15.09 -3.48
C THR A 186 -1.84 14.19 -4.66
N TYR A 187 -2.70 13.19 -4.41
CA TYR A 187 -3.20 12.32 -5.47
C TYR A 187 -4.05 13.06 -6.50
N HIS A 188 -4.94 13.96 -6.06
CA HIS A 188 -5.78 14.75 -6.95
C HIS A 188 -4.97 15.76 -7.77
N ALA A 189 -4.00 16.45 -7.16
CA ALA A 189 -3.08 17.33 -7.88
C ALA A 189 -2.27 16.58 -8.93
N TRP A 190 -1.81 15.36 -8.62
CA TRP A 190 -1.10 14.53 -9.58
C TRP A 190 -2.01 14.02 -10.71
N ARG A 191 -3.28 13.70 -10.44
CA ARG A 191 -4.18 13.06 -11.42
C ARG A 191 -4.92 14.06 -12.32
N SER A 192 -5.22 15.24 -11.81
CA SER A 192 -6.01 16.25 -12.50
C SER A 192 -5.22 16.99 -13.57
N ASP A 193 -5.91 17.46 -14.61
CA ASP A 193 -5.37 18.52 -15.46
C ASP A 193 -5.43 19.88 -14.75
N GLU A 194 -4.75 20.89 -15.30
CA GLU A 194 -4.65 22.22 -14.68
C GLU A 194 -6.02 22.88 -14.47
N THR A 195 -6.99 22.62 -15.35
CA THR A 195 -8.32 23.24 -15.27
C THR A 195 -9.13 22.65 -14.12
N GLU A 196 -9.17 21.32 -14.02
CA GLU A 196 -9.85 20.64 -12.93
C GLU A 196 -9.14 20.85 -11.59
N LEU A 197 -7.81 20.89 -11.56
CA LEU A 197 -7.08 21.16 -10.32
C LEU A 197 -7.41 22.56 -9.78
N LYS A 198 -7.39 23.58 -10.64
CA LYS A 198 -7.81 24.93 -10.27
C LYS A 198 -9.25 24.96 -9.76
N ALA A 199 -10.16 24.28 -10.44
CA ALA A 199 -11.56 24.20 -10.02
C ALA A 199 -11.73 23.50 -8.67
N ARG A 200 -10.94 22.46 -8.35
CA ARG A 200 -10.91 21.81 -7.03
C ARG A 200 -10.46 22.76 -5.93
N VAL A 201 -9.40 23.54 -6.19
CA VAL A 201 -8.91 24.55 -5.24
C VAL A 201 -9.96 25.62 -4.98
N GLU A 202 -10.61 26.13 -6.03
CA GLU A 202 -11.68 27.13 -5.91
C GLU A 202 -12.91 26.60 -5.13
N ARG A 203 -13.22 25.31 -5.24
CA ARG A 203 -14.27 24.65 -4.45
C ARG A 203 -13.85 24.30 -3.02
N GLY A 204 -12.58 24.48 -2.66
CA GLY A 204 -12.04 24.08 -1.37
C GLY A 204 -11.92 22.57 -1.18
N GLU A 205 -11.88 21.81 -2.28
CA GLU A 205 -11.74 20.34 -2.29
C GLU A 205 -10.27 19.89 -2.29
N CYS A 206 -9.34 20.78 -2.62
CA CYS A 206 -7.90 20.52 -2.68
C CYS A 206 -7.14 21.77 -2.22
N LYS A 207 -6.08 21.61 -1.43
CA LYS A 207 -5.19 22.71 -1.02
C LYS A 207 -3.96 22.86 -1.92
N VAL A 208 -3.69 21.88 -2.77
CA VAL A 208 -2.51 21.83 -3.65
C VAL A 208 -2.87 22.42 -5.02
N GLU A 209 -2.18 23.48 -5.42
CA GLU A 209 -2.40 24.18 -6.70
C GLU A 209 -1.63 23.57 -7.87
N HIS A 210 -0.51 22.90 -7.57
CA HIS A 210 0.33 22.23 -8.54
C HIS A 210 1.00 21.02 -7.90
N TYR A 211 1.04 19.89 -8.61
CA TYR A 211 1.76 18.71 -8.14
C TYR A 211 3.27 18.86 -8.36
N GLN A 212 4.05 18.56 -7.32
CA GLN A 212 5.50 18.38 -7.41
C GLN A 212 5.91 17.18 -6.56
N ASP A 213 6.90 16.43 -7.02
CA ASP A 213 7.52 15.37 -6.22
C ASP A 213 8.10 15.96 -4.92
N GLN A 214 7.84 15.28 -3.81
CA GLN A 214 8.29 15.69 -2.48
C GLN A 214 9.16 14.59 -1.86
N ALA A 215 10.43 14.93 -1.59
CA ALA A 215 11.38 14.03 -0.96
C ALA A 215 10.82 13.47 0.36
N GLY A 216 10.87 12.15 0.51
CA GLY A 216 10.34 11.42 1.65
C GLY A 216 8.82 11.26 1.70
N PHE A 217 8.05 11.83 0.76
CA PHE A 217 6.59 11.78 0.80
C PHE A 217 5.93 11.33 -0.51
N SER A 218 6.24 11.94 -1.66
CA SER A 218 5.58 11.61 -2.93
C SER A 218 6.51 11.63 -4.12
N LYS A 219 6.30 10.72 -5.07
CA LYS A 219 7.03 10.70 -6.34
C LYS A 219 6.20 10.06 -7.46
N SER A 220 6.15 10.71 -8.61
CA SER A 220 5.67 10.10 -9.86
C SER A 220 6.83 9.38 -10.54
N ALA A 221 6.73 8.07 -10.71
CA ALA A 221 7.77 7.27 -11.36
C ALA A 221 7.22 6.61 -12.63
N ASN A 222 8.08 6.48 -13.64
CA ASN A 222 7.72 5.80 -14.89
C ASN A 222 7.97 4.28 -14.79
N ILE A 223 7.51 3.51 -15.78
CA ILE A 223 7.70 2.05 -15.82
C ILE A 223 9.19 1.65 -15.77
N GLU A 224 10.09 2.41 -16.39
CA GLU A 224 11.53 2.09 -16.38
C GLU A 224 12.14 2.29 -14.98
N ASP A 225 11.72 3.31 -14.25
CA ASP A 225 12.10 3.51 -12.85
C ASP A 225 11.65 2.31 -11.99
N ILE A 226 10.41 1.86 -12.21
CA ILE A 226 9.84 0.71 -11.47
C ILE A 226 10.58 -0.58 -11.81
N LYS A 227 10.96 -0.76 -13.08
CA LYS A 227 11.74 -1.90 -13.56
C LYS A 227 13.14 -1.90 -12.96
N ALA A 228 13.80 -0.74 -12.83
CA ALA A 228 15.09 -0.60 -12.15
C ALA A 228 15.03 -0.98 -10.66
N HIS A 229 13.83 -0.98 -10.07
CA HIS A 229 13.56 -1.43 -8.71
C HIS A 229 12.97 -2.85 -8.63
N ASP A 230 13.19 -3.68 -9.65
CA ASP A 230 12.73 -5.08 -9.74
C ASP A 230 11.20 -5.21 -9.57
N TYR A 231 10.46 -4.24 -10.13
CA TYR A 231 8.99 -4.17 -10.03
C TYR A 231 8.47 -4.10 -8.59
N VAL A 232 9.30 -3.70 -7.62
CA VAL A 232 8.86 -3.51 -6.23
C VAL A 232 8.14 -2.18 -6.09
N LEU A 233 6.88 -2.20 -5.67
CA LEU A 233 5.99 -1.04 -5.60
C LEU A 233 5.98 -0.34 -4.23
N THR A 234 7.03 -0.53 -3.41
CA THR A 234 7.10 0.09 -2.08
C THR A 234 7.45 1.57 -2.20
N PRO A 235 6.57 2.53 -1.81
CA PRO A 235 6.78 3.96 -2.01
C PRO A 235 8.13 4.49 -1.50
N GLY A 236 8.60 4.01 -0.35
CA GLY A 236 9.89 4.40 0.23
C GLY A 236 11.12 4.17 -0.67
N ARG A 237 11.03 3.33 -1.72
CA ARG A 237 12.13 3.17 -2.70
C ARG A 237 12.19 4.32 -3.70
N TYR A 238 11.09 5.02 -3.92
CA TYR A 238 10.93 6.04 -4.95
C TYR A 238 11.09 7.44 -4.37
N VAL A 239 10.43 7.71 -3.24
CA VAL A 239 10.35 9.06 -2.66
C VAL A 239 11.66 9.53 -2.03
N GLY A 240 12.64 8.64 -1.85
CA GLY A 240 13.91 8.96 -1.17
C GLY A 240 13.75 9.18 0.33
N ALA A 241 14.80 9.67 0.98
CA ALA A 241 14.68 10.17 2.34
C ALA A 241 14.11 11.60 2.30
N ALA A 242 13.29 11.96 3.27
CA ALA A 242 13.04 13.37 3.54
C ALA A 242 14.39 14.04 3.84
N ASP A 243 14.56 15.29 3.43
CA ASP A 243 15.69 16.09 3.90
C ASP A 243 15.65 16.07 5.42
N VAL A 244 16.58 15.36 6.03
CA VAL A 244 16.81 15.43 7.47
C VAL A 244 17.30 16.84 7.70
N GLU A 245 16.66 17.62 8.58
CA GLU A 245 17.27 18.85 9.09
C GLU A 245 18.71 18.50 9.50
N ASP A 246 19.68 19.03 8.75
CA ASP A 246 21.09 18.81 9.05
C ASP A 246 21.30 19.29 10.49
N ASP A 247 21.57 18.35 11.39
CA ASP A 247 21.85 18.67 12.78
C ASP A 247 23.20 19.40 12.93
N GLY A 248 23.85 19.71 11.80
CA GLY A 248 25.14 20.37 11.69
C GLY A 248 26.28 19.44 12.06
N ILE A 249 26.00 18.15 12.27
CA ILE A 249 26.97 17.15 12.73
C ILE A 249 27.45 16.36 11.51
N PRO A 250 28.75 16.48 11.13
CA PRO A 250 29.30 15.71 10.04
C PRO A 250 29.09 14.20 10.26
N PHE A 251 28.77 13.48 9.17
CA PHE A 251 28.52 12.04 9.19
C PHE A 251 29.61 11.25 9.95
N GLU A 252 30.88 11.59 9.73
CA GLU A 252 31.99 10.93 10.42
C GLU A 252 31.96 11.11 11.94
N THR A 253 31.59 12.30 12.41
CA THR A 253 31.44 12.58 13.84
C THR A 253 30.33 11.72 14.44
N LYS A 254 29.18 11.66 13.75
CA LYS A 254 28.01 10.88 14.17
C LYS A 254 28.30 9.38 14.19
N MET A 255 28.95 8.86 13.14
CA MET A 255 29.35 7.46 13.06
C MET A 255 30.36 7.09 14.14
N ARG A 256 31.30 7.97 14.46
CA ARG A 256 32.26 7.75 15.55
C ARG A 256 31.56 7.67 16.90
N GLU A 257 30.67 8.62 17.21
CA GLU A 257 29.93 8.65 18.47
C GLU A 257 28.99 7.44 18.64
N LEU A 258 28.25 7.09 17.59
CA LEU A 258 27.37 5.92 17.59
C LEU A 258 28.17 4.62 17.75
N SER A 259 29.31 4.49 17.06
CA SER A 259 30.18 3.32 17.19
C SER A 259 30.76 3.20 18.60
N GLN A 260 31.21 4.31 19.21
CA GLN A 260 31.68 4.31 20.60
C GLN A 260 30.57 3.89 21.58
N THR A 261 29.36 4.40 21.37
CA THR A 261 28.19 4.04 22.18
C THR A 261 27.87 2.55 22.05
N LEU A 262 27.87 2.03 20.82
CA LEU A 262 27.65 0.61 20.55
C LEU A 262 28.69 -0.26 21.25
N TYR A 263 29.99 0.06 21.14
CA TYR A 263 31.03 -0.70 21.82
C TYR A 263 30.92 -0.65 23.34
N LYS A 264 30.52 0.50 23.91
CA LYS A 264 30.25 0.61 25.35
C LYS A 264 29.10 -0.30 25.77
N GLN A 265 28.01 -0.32 25.01
CA GLN A 265 26.86 -1.19 25.26
C GLN A 265 27.21 -2.67 25.12
N MET A 266 28.00 -3.05 24.12
CA MET A 266 28.48 -4.42 23.94
C MET A 266 29.34 -4.88 25.13
N ASN A 267 30.20 -4.01 25.66
CA ASN A 267 31.00 -4.34 26.86
C ASN A 267 30.13 -4.48 28.11
N GLN A 268 29.14 -3.59 28.31
CA GLN A 268 28.17 -3.75 29.40
C GLN A 268 27.39 -5.06 29.29
N SER A 269 26.98 -5.45 28.07
CA SER A 269 26.30 -6.72 27.83
C SER A 269 27.15 -7.92 28.26
N LYS A 270 28.45 -7.92 27.93
CA LYS A 270 29.37 -8.99 28.34
C LYS A 270 29.51 -9.13 29.86
N GLU A 271 29.58 -8.01 30.58
CA GLU A 271 29.68 -8.04 32.05
C GLU A 271 28.36 -8.49 32.70
N LEU A 272 27.23 -8.08 32.13
CA LEU A 272 25.91 -8.58 32.56
C LEU A 272 25.78 -10.08 32.30
N ASP A 273 26.19 -10.56 31.12
CA ASP A 273 26.17 -11.99 30.80
C ASP A 273 27.03 -12.82 31.76
N LYS A 274 28.23 -12.34 32.12
CA LYS A 274 29.07 -12.97 33.14
C LYS A 274 28.36 -13.02 34.49
N THR A 275 27.73 -11.92 34.90
CA THR A 275 27.01 -11.84 36.17
C THR A 275 25.83 -12.81 36.20
N ILE A 276 25.09 -12.91 35.09
CA ILE A 276 23.98 -13.85 34.93
C ILE A 276 24.47 -15.30 35.04
N ARG A 277 25.55 -15.65 34.32
CA ARG A 277 26.15 -17.00 34.39
C ARG A 277 26.58 -17.35 35.80
N HIS A 278 27.28 -16.45 36.48
CA HIS A 278 27.71 -16.65 37.86
C HIS A 278 26.53 -16.87 38.81
N ASN A 279 25.44 -16.10 38.65
CA ASN A 279 24.23 -16.28 39.46
C ASN A 279 23.52 -17.61 39.16
N LEU A 280 23.51 -18.07 37.90
CA LEU A 280 22.94 -19.35 37.52
C LEU A 280 23.74 -20.53 38.09
N GLU A 281 25.07 -20.45 38.08
CA GLU A 281 25.95 -21.42 38.76
C GLU A 281 25.63 -21.49 40.25
N ALA A 282 25.52 -20.35 40.93
CA ALA A 282 25.19 -20.29 42.37
C ALA A 282 23.81 -20.88 42.70
N LEU A 283 22.88 -20.87 41.74
CA LEU A 283 21.54 -21.46 41.88
C LEU A 283 21.46 -22.93 41.44
N GLY A 284 22.56 -23.51 40.95
CA GLY A 284 22.62 -24.92 40.50
C GLY A 284 22.11 -25.16 39.08
N TYR A 285 21.96 -24.11 38.26
CA TYR A 285 21.46 -24.18 36.88
C TYR A 285 22.47 -23.59 35.86
N GLY A 286 23.70 -23.30 36.29
CA GLY A 286 24.75 -22.75 35.43
C GLY A 286 25.39 -23.79 34.52
N GLU A 287 25.84 -23.34 33.36
CA GLU A 287 26.63 -24.08 32.38
C GLU A 287 28.06 -23.54 32.32
#